data_AF-A0A6I1K4W9-F1
#
_entry.id   AF-A0A6I1K4W9-F1
#
_cell.length_a   1.000
_cell.length_b   1.000
_cell.length_c   1.000
_cell.angle_alpha   90.00
_cell.angle_beta   90.00
_cell.angle_gamma   90.00
#
_symmetry.space_group_name_H-M   'P 1'
#
loop_
_entity.id
_entity.type
_entity.pdbx_description
1 polymer ?
#
loop_
_entity_poly.entity_id
_entity_poly.type
_entity_poly.pdbx_seq_one_letter_code
_entity_poly.pdbx_strand_id
1 'polypeptide(L)' 'MTPTEAADSIKLTCDEISKATLKLQPAIRALNNPAAQDELLKATYELTKNLETVKKIVRKSLTGTTTPLT' A
#
# COMPACT_ATOMS: atom_id res chain seq x y z
N MET A 1 14.46 -13.42 13.25
CA MET A 1 13.40 -12.40 13.17
C MET A 1 12.24 -12.84 14.06
N THR A 2 11.89 -12.05 15.06
CA THR A 2 10.71 -12.24 15.92
C THR A 2 9.43 -11.81 15.18
N PRO A 3 8.23 -12.21 15.65
CA PRO A 3 6.97 -11.73 15.06
C PRO A 3 6.84 -10.20 15.03
N THR A 4 7.35 -9.51 16.05
CA THR A 4 7.37 -8.04 16.11
C THR A 4 8.32 -7.46 15.06
N GLU A 5 9.54 -7.99 14.94
CA GLU A 5 10.50 -7.58 13.91
C GLU A 5 9.95 -7.82 12.50
N ALA A 6 9.25 -8.94 12.29
CA ALA A 6 8.57 -9.26 11.02
C ALA A 6 7.49 -8.22 10.69
N ALA A 7 6.65 -7.90 11.67
CA ALA A 7 5.58 -6.92 11.49
C ALA A 7 6.12 -5.52 11.18
N ASP A 8 7.19 -5.11 11.85
CA ASP A 8 7.79 -3.80 11.62
C ASP A 8 8.51 -3.74 10.27
N SER A 9 9.21 -4.81 9.87
CA SER A 9 9.77 -4.93 8.52
C SER A 9 8.70 -4.82 7.44
N ILE A 10 7.53 -5.46 7.63
CA ILE A 10 6.43 -5.38 6.66
C ILE A 10 5.86 -3.95 6.61
N LYS A 11 5.60 -3.32 7.76
CA LYS A 11 5.08 -1.94 7.80
C LYS A 11 6.03 -0.97 7.11
N LEU A 12 7.33 -1.06 7.40
CA LEU A 12 8.36 -0.22 6.80
C LEU A 12 8.36 -0.39 5.27
N THR A 13 8.34 -1.64 4.80
CA THR A 13 8.29 -1.94 3.36
C THR A 13 7.02 -1.38 2.71
N CYS A 14 5.85 -1.53 3.36
CA CYS A 14 4.60 -0.96 2.85
C CYS A 14 4.66 0.58 2.77
N ASP A 15 5.30 1.25 3.73
CA ASP A 15 5.45 2.70 3.71
C ASP A 15 6.42 3.15 2.62
N GLU A 16 7.49 2.39 2.35
CA GLU A 16 8.42 2.66 1.24
C GLU A 16 7.74 2.51 -0.12
N ILE A 17 6.97 1.45 -0.34
CA ILE A 17 6.21 1.25 -1.58
C ILE A 17 5.16 2.36 -1.75
N SER A 18 4.47 2.75 -0.67
CA SER A 18 3.49 3.84 -0.71
C SER A 18 4.15 5.16 -1.14
N LYS A 19 5.29 5.52 -0.53
CA LYS A 19 6.10 6.69 -0.92
C LYS A 19 6.56 6.60 -2.38
N ALA A 20 7.03 5.43 -2.84
CA ALA A 20 7.45 5.23 -4.22
C ALA A 20 6.29 5.39 -5.20
N THR A 21 5.11 4.89 -4.84
CA THR A 21 3.88 5.01 -5.64
C THR A 21 3.47 6.47 -5.83
N LEU A 22 3.53 7.28 -4.76
CA LEU A 22 3.23 8.71 -4.84
C LEU A 22 4.19 9.48 -5.77
N LYS A 23 5.44 9.05 -5.89
CA LYS A 23 6.41 9.64 -6.83
C LYS A 23 6.03 9.45 -8.31
N LEU A 24 5.10 8.55 -8.62
CA LEU A 24 4.60 8.35 -9.98
C LEU A 24 3.64 9.47 -10.42
N GLN A 25 2.99 10.17 -9.50
CA GLN A 25 1.93 11.13 -9.82
C GLN A 25 2.36 12.24 -10.81
N PRO A 26 3.55 12.87 -10.68
CA PRO A 26 4.00 13.87 -11.66
C PRO A 26 4.21 13.28 -13.05
N ALA A 27 4.80 12.08 -13.15
CA ALA A 27 5.04 11.40 -14.42
C ALA A 27 3.74 10.98 -15.10
N ILE A 28 2.78 10.47 -14.32
CA ILE A 28 1.44 10.13 -14.83
C ILE A 28 0.79 11.38 -15.44
N ARG A 29 0.77 12.50 -14.71
CA ARG A 29 0.18 13.76 -15.17
C ARG A 29 0.85 14.33 -16.42
N ALA A 30 2.10 13.94 -16.71
CA ALA A 30 2.82 14.38 -17.90
C ALA A 30 2.47 13.59 -19.18
N LEU A 31 1.71 12.48 -19.11
CA LEU A 31 1.47 11.58 -20.25
C LEU A 31 0.58 12.14 -21.39
N ASN A 32 0.08 13.37 -21.28
CA ASN A 32 -0.79 14.05 -22.26
C ASN A 32 -1.92 13.17 -22.85
N ASN A 33 -2.41 12.21 -22.06
CA ASN A 33 -3.50 11.29 -22.38
C ASN A 33 -4.41 11.20 -21.14
N PRO A 34 -5.54 11.94 -21.11
CA PRO A 34 -6.41 12.00 -19.94
C PRO A 34 -6.98 10.64 -19.51
N ALA A 35 -7.30 9.75 -20.46
CA ALA A 35 -7.84 8.43 -20.14
C ALA A 35 -6.79 7.55 -19.43
N ALA A 36 -5.56 7.53 -19.97
CA ALA A 36 -4.47 6.80 -19.33
C ALA A 36 -4.09 7.41 -17.97
N GLN A 37 -4.17 8.73 -17.82
CA GLN A 37 -3.91 9.41 -16.56
C GLN A 37 -4.88 8.97 -15.46
N ASP A 38 -6.18 8.93 -15.76
CA ASP A 38 -7.20 8.53 -14.79
C ASP A 38 -7.03 7.06 -14.37
N GLU A 39 -6.82 6.16 -15.34
CA GLU A 39 -6.58 4.75 -15.06
C GLU A 39 -5.33 4.53 -14.20
N LEU A 40 -4.23 5.25 -14.49
CA LEU A 40 -2.99 5.16 -13.71
C LEU A 40 -3.14 5.76 -12.30
N LEU A 41 -3.84 6.88 -12.15
CA LEU A 41 -4.13 7.46 -10.83
C LEU A 41 -5.01 6.53 -10.01
N LYS A 42 -6.01 5.90 -10.61
CA LYS A 42 -6.85 4.89 -9.96
C LYS A 42 -6.04 3.67 -9.54
N ALA A 43 -5.21 3.12 -10.43
CA ALA A 43 -4.37 1.97 -10.14
C ALA A 43 -3.37 2.25 -9.00
N THR A 44 -2.71 3.40 -9.03
CA THR A 44 -1.79 3.81 -7.95
C THR A 44 -2.50 4.05 -6.63
N TYR A 45 -3.72 4.59 -6.64
CA TYR A 45 -4.54 4.69 -5.44
C TYR A 45 -4.93 3.33 -4.87
N GLU A 46 -5.38 2.38 -5.70
CA GLU A 46 -5.70 1.02 -5.24
C GLU A 46 -4.47 0.30 -4.67
N LEU A 47 -3.30 0.50 -5.27
CA LEU A 47 -2.05 -0.01 -4.71
C LEU A 47 -1.83 0.51 -3.28
N THR A 48 -1.97 1.82 -3.05
CA THR A 48 -1.83 2.39 -1.69
C THR A 48 -2.87 1.83 -0.71
N LYS A 49 -4.12 1.60 -1.15
CA LYS A 49 -5.15 0.96 -0.31
C LYS A 49 -4.78 -0.48 0.06
N ASN A 50 -4.22 -1.24 -0.86
CA ASN A 50 -3.79 -2.61 -0.61
C ASN A 50 -2.66 -2.64 0.43
N LEU A 51 -1.73 -1.69 0.38
CA LEU A 51 -0.67 -1.55 1.40
C LEU A 51 -1.25 -1.25 2.80
N GLU A 52 -2.28 -0.40 2.90
CA GLU A 52 -2.97 -0.16 4.17
C GLU A 52 -3.68 -1.41 4.70
N THR A 53 -4.29 -2.21 3.81
CA THR A 53 -4.89 -3.49 4.17
C THR A 53 -3.85 -4.46 4.73
N VAL A 54 -2.68 -4.58 4.09
CA VAL A 54 -1.56 -5.39 4.60
C VAL A 54 -1.15 -4.93 6.00
N LYS A 55 -0.92 -3.62 6.19
CA LYS A 55 -0.57 -3.05 7.52
C LYS A 55 -1.65 -3.31 8.58
N LYS A 56 -2.93 -3.32 8.20
CA LYS A 56 -4.04 -3.64 9.10
C LYS A 56 -4.04 -5.11 9.50
N ILE A 57 -3.83 -6.03 8.55
CA ILE A 57 -3.74 -7.48 8.83
C ILE A 57 -2.57 -7.77 9.76
N VAL A 58 -1.39 -7.18 9.49
CA VAL A 58 -0.20 -7.31 10.34
C VAL A 58 -0.43 -6.82 11.77
N ARG A 59 -1.13 -5.69 11.93
CA ARG A 59 -1.51 -5.20 13.28
C ARG A 59 -2.42 -6.20 14.00
N LYS A 60 -3.43 -6.73 13.31
CA LYS A 60 -4.37 -7.71 13.88
C LYS A 60 -3.69 -9.03 14.26
N SER A 61 -2.74 -9.50 13.46
CA SER A 61 -2.01 -10.76 13.75
C SER A 61 -1.16 -10.67 15.01
N LEU A 62 -0.73 -9.46 15.40
CA LEU A 62 0.00 -9.24 16.66
C LEU A 62 -0.92 -9.12 17.89
N THR A 63 -2.17 -8.65 17.71
CA THR A 63 -3.12 -8.42 18.82
C THR A 63 -4.01 -9.63 19.13
N GLY A 64 -3.80 -10.77 18.47
CA GLY A 64 -4.59 -12.00 18.69
C GLY A 64 -6.06 -11.92 18.29
N THR A 65 -6.49 -10.84 17.63
CA THR A 65 -7.87 -10.65 17.19
C THR A 65 -8.05 -11.28 15.81
N THR A 66 -8.32 -12.59 15.78
CA THR A 66 -8.82 -13.31 14.62
C THR A 66 -10.22 -12.81 14.25
N THR A 67 -10.32 -11.70 13.51
CA THR A 67 -11.55 -11.38 12.78
C THR A 67 -11.46 -12.08 11.41
N PRO A 68 -12.46 -12.88 10.99
CA PRO A 68 -12.48 -13.47 9.67
C PRO A 68 -12.37 -12.39 8.59
N LEU A 69 -11.53 -12.63 7.58
CA LEU A 69 -11.59 -11.88 6.33
C LEU A 69 -12.80 -12.42 5.58
N THR A 70 -13.93 -11.71 5.68
CA THR A 70 -15.10 -11.86 4.79
C THR A 70 -14.90 -11.03 3.54
#